data_AF-A0A6A6W7C8-F1
#
_entry.id   AF-A0A6A6W7C8-F1
#
_cell.length_a   1.000
_cell.length_b   1.000
_cell.length_c   1.000
_cell.angle_alpha   90.00
_cell.angle_beta   90.00
_cell.angle_gamma   90.00
#
_symmetry.space_group_name_H-M   'P 1'
#
loop_
_entity.id
_entity.type
_entity.pdbx_description
1 polymer ?
#
loop_
_entity_poly.entity_id
_entity_poly.type
_entity_poly.pdbx_seq_one_letter_code
_entity_poly.pdbx_strand_id
1 'polypeptide(L)'
;MRIRKPFAAAFSIVCIFAAGAGFAPSQYEIPSYKQSDKVLHFFTFFIVTTAFYWILETNRRRVLQLTALVCTLGLGVGSEFIQWAIPNGREFDQFDIVANVLGSGLALALSTWYHKRMLERKRAARSYQAVPGEDSERDLELGEGVGEQETGVTGTAAVQEELDNWDENAEDWETTEPGENMDGNIMKDTPTDAIDGKAKRND
;
A
#
# COMPACT_ATOMS: atom_id res chain seq x y z
N MET A 1 3.32 -7.52 1.83
CA MET A 1 1.95 -6.96 1.84
C MET A 1 1.55 -6.72 3.27
N ARG A 2 1.44 -5.45 3.69
CA ARG A 2 1.06 -5.08 5.05
C ARG A 2 -0.45 -4.87 5.12
N ILE A 3 -1.05 -5.06 6.30
CA ILE A 3 -2.49 -4.92 6.52
C ILE A 3 -2.73 -3.80 7.54
N ARG A 4 -3.58 -2.85 7.17
CA ARG A 4 -4.03 -1.79 8.07
C ARG A 4 -5.18 -2.29 8.94
N LYS A 5 -4.81 -2.78 10.14
CA LYS A 5 -5.72 -3.34 11.16
C LYS A 5 -7.04 -2.57 11.38
N PRO A 6 -7.07 -1.22 11.52
CA PRO A 6 -8.33 -0.52 11.76
C PRO A 6 -9.32 -0.64 10.60
N PHE A 7 -8.84 -0.58 9.35
CA PHE A 7 -9.68 -0.75 8.17
C PHE A 7 -10.17 -2.20 8.03
N ALA A 8 -9.35 -3.18 8.39
CA ALA A 8 -9.76 -4.59 8.40
C ALA A 8 -10.89 -4.85 9.41
N ALA A 9 -10.78 -4.25 10.61
CA ALA A 9 -11.84 -4.34 11.62
C ALA A 9 -13.13 -3.66 11.15
N ALA A 10 -13.03 -2.44 10.61
CA ALA A 10 -14.17 -1.72 10.06
C ALA A 10 -14.85 -2.50 8.92
N PHE A 11 -14.07 -3.04 7.98
CA PHE A 11 -14.59 -3.88 6.91
C PHE A 11 -15.34 -5.10 7.44
N SER A 12 -14.75 -5.80 8.41
CA SER A 12 -15.38 -6.99 9.03
C SER A 12 -16.72 -6.65 9.67
N ILE A 13 -16.79 -5.54 10.41
CA ILE A 13 -18.02 -5.05 11.04
C ILE A 13 -19.07 -4.72 9.98
N VAL A 14 -18.70 -3.96 8.94
CA VAL A 14 -19.62 -3.59 7.86
C VAL A 14 -20.12 -4.84 7.11
N CYS A 15 -19.26 -5.83 6.86
CA CYS A 15 -19.67 -7.10 6.25
C CYS A 15 -20.68 -7.88 7.10
N ILE A 16 -20.52 -7.88 8.43
CA ILE A 16 -21.48 -8.53 9.33
C ILE A 16 -22.85 -7.84 9.24
N PHE A 17 -22.88 -6.50 9.28
CA PHE A 17 -24.14 -5.75 9.12
C PHE A 17 -24.76 -5.95 7.75
N ALA A 18 -23.97 -5.90 6.68
CA ALA A 18 -24.42 -6.11 5.31
C ALA A 18 -24.98 -7.52 5.10
N ALA A 19 -24.29 -8.55 5.61
CA ALA A 19 -24.78 -9.92 5.56
C ALA A 19 -26.05 -10.10 6.38
N GLY A 20 -26.12 -9.52 7.57
CA GLY A 20 -27.34 -9.53 8.39
C GLY A 20 -28.53 -8.91 7.68
N ALA A 21 -28.34 -7.79 6.97
CA ALA A 21 -29.40 -7.12 6.20
C ALA A 21 -29.76 -7.86 4.90
N GLY A 22 -28.77 -8.38 4.17
CA GLY A 22 -28.96 -9.01 2.86
C GLY A 22 -29.50 -10.45 2.94
N PHE A 23 -29.20 -11.18 4.01
CA PHE A 23 -29.66 -12.56 4.21
C PHE A 23 -30.80 -12.68 5.23
N ALA A 24 -31.33 -11.56 5.72
CA ALA A 24 -32.51 -11.57 6.58
C ALA A 24 -33.71 -12.22 5.86
N PRO A 25 -34.50 -13.07 6.54
CA PRO A 25 -35.74 -13.59 5.99
C PRO A 25 -36.71 -12.45 5.63
N SER A 26 -37.49 -12.61 4.56
CA SER A 26 -38.44 -11.60 4.04
C SER A 26 -39.47 -11.08 5.07
N GLN A 27 -39.75 -11.88 6.10
CA GLN A 27 -40.60 -11.53 7.24
C GLN A 27 -40.02 -10.42 8.17
N TYR A 28 -38.73 -10.12 8.05
CA TYR A 28 -38.05 -9.03 8.77
C TYR A 28 -37.71 -7.85 7.84
N GLU A 29 -38.37 -7.75 6.68
CA GLU A 29 -38.18 -6.62 5.78
C GLU A 29 -38.53 -5.30 6.47
N ILE A 30 -37.51 -4.45 6.56
CA ILE A 30 -37.65 -3.06 6.98
C ILE A 30 -38.59 -2.40 5.95
N PRO A 31 -39.57 -1.56 6.36
CA PRO A 31 -40.47 -0.89 5.42
C PRO A 31 -39.68 -0.10 4.36
N SER A 32 -39.50 -0.69 3.19
CA SER A 32 -38.68 -0.18 2.10
C SER A 32 -39.58 0.45 1.06
N TYR A 33 -39.40 1.74 0.80
CA TYR A 33 -40.05 2.40 -0.31
C TYR A 33 -39.26 2.08 -1.58
N LYS A 34 -39.66 1.05 -2.34
CA LYS A 34 -39.21 0.54 -3.68
C LYS A 34 -37.84 0.97 -4.27
N GLN A 35 -37.43 2.24 -4.17
CA GLN A 35 -36.11 2.75 -4.53
C GLN A 35 -35.09 2.74 -3.37
N SER A 36 -35.53 2.72 -2.11
CA SER A 36 -34.64 2.74 -0.94
C SER A 36 -33.71 1.54 -0.89
N ASP A 37 -34.16 0.40 -1.41
CA ASP A 37 -33.38 -0.83 -1.45
C ASP A 37 -32.14 -0.68 -2.35
N LYS A 38 -32.31 -0.15 -3.55
CA LYS A 38 -31.22 0.12 -4.52
C LYS A 38 -30.21 1.13 -3.99
N VAL A 39 -30.70 2.16 -3.31
CA VAL A 39 -29.85 3.16 -2.66
C VAL A 39 -29.06 2.54 -1.52
N LEU A 40 -29.68 1.65 -0.74
CA LEU A 40 -29.01 0.90 0.32
C LEU A 40 -27.93 -0.02 -0.24
N HIS A 41 -28.20 -0.73 -1.33
CA HIS A 41 -27.22 -1.52 -2.07
C HIS A 41 -26.03 -0.67 -2.53
N PHE A 42 -26.30 0.46 -3.19
CA PHE A 42 -25.27 1.41 -3.62
C PHE A 42 -24.37 1.86 -2.46
N PHE A 43 -24.94 2.35 -1.36
CA PHE A 43 -24.15 2.85 -0.22
C PHE A 43 -23.43 1.74 0.53
N THR A 44 -24.06 0.57 0.71
CA THR A 44 -23.43 -0.60 1.32
C THR A 44 -22.18 -0.99 0.56
N PHE A 45 -22.30 -1.17 -0.76
CA PHE A 45 -21.16 -1.55 -1.59
C PHE A 45 -20.12 -0.44 -1.73
N PHE A 46 -20.53 0.83 -1.67
CA PHE A 46 -19.60 1.95 -1.58
C PHE A 46 -18.73 1.89 -0.32
N ILE A 47 -19.36 1.68 0.85
CA ILE A 47 -18.67 1.63 2.15
C ILE A 47 -17.79 0.38 2.25
N VAL A 48 -18.32 -0.79 1.88
CA VAL A 48 -17.57 -2.07 1.86
C VAL A 48 -16.32 -1.96 0.97
N THR A 49 -16.49 -1.43 -0.24
CA THR A 49 -15.38 -1.29 -1.20
C THR A 49 -14.35 -0.27 -0.71
N THR A 50 -14.79 0.85 -0.16
CA THR A 50 -13.90 1.86 0.44
C THR A 50 -13.10 1.23 1.59
N ALA A 51 -13.78 0.57 2.53
CA ALA A 51 -13.12 -0.08 3.66
C ALA A 51 -12.09 -1.11 3.19
N PHE A 52 -12.44 -1.96 2.22
CA PHE A 52 -11.55 -2.99 1.67
C PHE A 52 -10.31 -2.40 0.97
N TYR A 53 -10.49 -1.38 0.13
CA TYR A 53 -9.39 -0.74 -0.61
C TYR A 53 -8.28 -0.27 0.33
N TRP A 54 -8.65 0.26 1.51
CA TRP A 54 -7.71 0.78 2.50
C TRP A 54 -7.15 -0.28 3.45
N ILE A 55 -7.54 -1.56 3.36
CA ILE A 55 -6.96 -2.66 4.16
C ILE A 55 -5.53 -2.95 3.73
N LEU A 56 -5.31 -3.04 2.42
CA LEU A 56 -4.13 -3.65 1.84
C LEU A 56 -3.10 -2.58 1.48
N GLU A 57 -1.91 -2.70 2.06
CA GLU A 57 -0.76 -1.87 1.71
C GLU A 57 0.13 -2.68 0.75
N THR A 58 -0.09 -2.42 -0.54
CA THR A 58 0.62 -3.01 -1.69
C THR A 58 0.56 -2.05 -2.88
N ASN A 59 1.12 -2.43 -4.03
CA ASN A 59 1.09 -1.61 -5.25
C ASN A 59 -0.36 -1.23 -5.62
N ARG A 60 -0.57 0.04 -5.97
CA ARG A 60 -1.82 0.62 -6.46
C ARG A 60 -2.54 -0.26 -7.48
N ARG A 61 -1.82 -0.84 -8.46
CA ARG A 61 -2.40 -1.72 -9.48
C ARG A 61 -2.97 -3.00 -8.87
N ARG A 62 -2.22 -3.61 -7.95
CA ARG A 62 -2.64 -4.84 -7.24
C ARG A 62 -3.83 -4.56 -6.31
N VAL A 63 -3.81 -3.46 -5.55
CA VAL A 63 -4.95 -3.06 -4.69
C VAL A 63 -6.21 -2.88 -5.52
N LEU A 64 -6.12 -2.16 -6.65
CA LEU A 64 -7.26 -1.89 -7.52
C LEU A 64 -7.83 -3.20 -8.08
N GLN A 65 -6.98 -4.06 -8.65
CA GLN A 65 -7.40 -5.36 -9.21
C GLN A 65 -8.04 -6.27 -8.15
N LEU A 66 -7.42 -6.39 -6.98
CA LEU A 66 -7.95 -7.20 -5.88
C LEU A 66 -9.28 -6.65 -5.36
N THR A 67 -9.39 -5.33 -5.20
CA THR A 67 -10.63 -4.70 -4.72
C THR A 67 -11.75 -4.85 -5.76
N ALA A 68 -11.47 -4.64 -7.04
CA ALA A 68 -12.45 -4.85 -8.10
C ALA A 68 -12.90 -6.32 -8.18
N LEU A 69 -11.95 -7.26 -8.09
CA LEU A 69 -12.26 -8.68 -8.11
C LEU A 69 -13.09 -9.10 -6.90
N VAL A 70 -12.69 -8.72 -5.69
CA VAL A 70 -13.35 -9.16 -4.45
C VAL A 70 -14.65 -8.40 -4.22
N CYS A 71 -14.65 -7.07 -4.27
CA CYS A 71 -15.81 -6.26 -3.90
C CYS A 71 -16.81 -6.08 -5.04
N THR A 72 -16.34 -5.85 -6.28
CA THR A 72 -17.26 -5.60 -7.40
C THR A 72 -17.76 -6.89 -8.01
N LEU A 73 -16.86 -7.82 -8.38
CA LEU A 73 -17.25 -9.09 -8.99
C LEU A 73 -17.70 -10.12 -7.95
N GLY A 74 -16.88 -10.37 -6.93
CA GLY A 74 -17.16 -11.38 -5.91
C GLY A 74 -18.38 -11.02 -5.06
N LEU A 75 -18.32 -9.89 -4.35
CA LEU A 75 -19.41 -9.46 -3.49
C LEU A 75 -20.55 -8.83 -4.31
N GLY A 76 -20.27 -7.88 -5.21
CA GLY A 76 -21.32 -7.09 -5.87
C GLY A 76 -22.16 -7.84 -6.88
N VAL A 77 -21.56 -8.74 -7.65
CA VAL A 77 -22.28 -9.61 -8.59
C VAL A 77 -22.62 -10.94 -7.91
N GLY A 78 -21.66 -11.55 -7.21
CA GLY A 78 -21.85 -12.85 -6.59
C GLY A 78 -22.89 -12.88 -5.46
N SER A 79 -23.11 -11.79 -4.72
CA SER A 79 -24.14 -11.76 -3.67
C SER A 79 -25.53 -12.04 -4.21
N GLU A 80 -25.88 -11.52 -5.39
CA GLU A 80 -27.21 -11.73 -5.97
C GLU A 80 -27.41 -13.18 -6.44
N PHE A 81 -26.37 -13.79 -7.00
CA PHE A 81 -26.41 -15.21 -7.35
C PHE A 81 -26.56 -16.09 -6.12
N ILE A 82 -25.88 -15.76 -5.02
CA ILE A 82 -25.97 -16.51 -3.76
C ILE A 82 -27.34 -16.31 -3.12
N GLN A 83 -27.87 -15.08 -3.06
CA GLN A 83 -29.20 -14.82 -2.51
C GLN A 83 -30.29 -15.54 -3.30
N TRP A 84 -30.19 -15.57 -4.63
CA TRP A 84 -31.11 -16.32 -5.49
C TRP A 84 -31.00 -17.84 -5.31
N ALA A 85 -29.80 -18.36 -5.05
CA ALA A 85 -29.59 -19.79 -4.82
C ALA A 85 -30.08 -20.26 -3.45
N ILE A 86 -30.21 -19.37 -2.47
CA ILE A 86 -30.70 -19.68 -1.13
C ILE A 86 -32.23 -19.60 -1.13
N PRO A 87 -32.95 -20.55 -0.50
CA PRO A 87 -34.41 -20.51 -0.39
C PRO A 87 -34.86 -19.51 0.70
N ASN A 88 -34.48 -18.24 0.54
CA ASN A 88 -34.85 -17.11 1.42
C ASN A 88 -36.09 -16.35 0.92
N GLY A 89 -36.60 -16.72 -0.26
CA GLY A 89 -37.77 -16.07 -0.88
C GLY A 89 -37.44 -14.75 -1.60
N ARG A 90 -36.15 -14.44 -1.85
CA ARG A 90 -35.75 -13.28 -2.64
C ARG A 90 -35.68 -13.61 -4.13
N GLU A 91 -36.19 -12.71 -4.95
CA GLU A 91 -36.08 -12.79 -6.40
C GLU A 91 -34.77 -12.12 -6.88
N PHE A 92 -34.28 -12.56 -8.02
CA PHE A 92 -33.09 -11.98 -8.64
C PHE A 92 -33.43 -10.61 -9.27
N ASP A 93 -32.84 -9.51 -8.78
CA ASP A 93 -32.95 -8.19 -9.39
C ASP A 93 -31.62 -7.74 -10.02
N GLN A 94 -31.63 -7.52 -11.34
CA GLN A 94 -30.48 -7.01 -12.08
C GLN A 94 -30.10 -5.58 -11.66
N PHE A 95 -31.07 -4.79 -11.20
CA PHE A 95 -30.81 -3.42 -10.77
C PHE A 95 -30.05 -3.35 -9.45
N ASP A 96 -30.10 -4.39 -8.61
CA ASP A 96 -29.29 -4.48 -7.40
C ASP A 96 -27.82 -4.72 -7.76
N ILE A 97 -27.55 -5.58 -8.74
CA ILE A 97 -26.20 -5.73 -9.31
C ILE A 97 -25.69 -4.38 -9.84
N VAL A 98 -26.52 -3.64 -10.59
CA VAL A 98 -26.13 -2.32 -11.11
C VAL A 98 -25.82 -1.35 -9.98
N ALA A 99 -26.64 -1.31 -8.92
CA ALA A 99 -26.38 -0.48 -7.75
C ALA A 99 -25.07 -0.86 -7.05
N ASN A 100 -24.81 -2.16 -6.86
CA ASN A 100 -23.59 -2.69 -6.26
C ASN A 100 -22.34 -2.30 -7.08
N VAL A 101 -22.43 -2.44 -8.41
CA VAL A 101 -21.34 -2.09 -9.34
C VAL A 101 -21.10 -0.58 -9.37
N LEU A 102 -22.14 0.25 -9.39
CA LEU A 102 -22.00 1.70 -9.35
C LEU A 102 -21.41 2.19 -8.01
N GLY A 103 -21.87 1.63 -6.89
CA GLY A 103 -21.38 1.96 -5.56
C GLY A 103 -19.89 1.60 -5.40
N SER A 104 -19.53 0.37 -5.76
CA SER A 104 -18.14 -0.08 -5.69
C SER A 104 -17.23 0.63 -6.71
N GLY A 105 -17.72 0.90 -7.92
CA GLY A 105 -16.99 1.66 -8.94
C GLY A 105 -16.69 3.09 -8.50
N LEU A 106 -17.67 3.79 -7.91
CA LEU A 106 -17.47 5.13 -7.38
C LEU A 106 -16.49 5.13 -6.20
N ALA A 107 -16.60 4.17 -5.28
CA ALA A 107 -15.66 4.01 -4.18
C ALA A 107 -14.23 3.80 -4.65
N LEU A 108 -14.02 2.95 -5.67
CA LEU A 108 -12.72 2.73 -6.30
C LEU A 108 -12.17 4.01 -6.94
N ALA A 109 -13.00 4.71 -7.72
CA ALA A 109 -12.59 5.95 -8.38
C ALA A 109 -12.15 7.02 -7.35
N LEU A 110 -12.95 7.24 -6.31
CA LEU A 110 -12.63 8.21 -5.26
C LEU A 110 -11.41 7.79 -4.43
N SER A 111 -11.30 6.51 -4.09
CA SER A 111 -10.19 6.01 -3.28
C SER A 111 -8.87 6.07 -4.05
N THR A 112 -8.86 5.72 -5.34
CA THR A 112 -7.67 5.83 -6.19
C THR A 112 -7.27 7.28 -6.42
N TRP A 113 -8.24 8.17 -6.68
CA TRP A 113 -8.00 9.61 -6.80
C TRP A 113 -7.42 10.20 -5.52
N TYR A 114 -8.02 9.90 -4.37
CA TYR A 114 -7.55 10.37 -3.07
C TYR A 114 -6.17 9.84 -2.73
N HIS A 115 -5.92 8.54 -2.96
CA HIS A 115 -4.61 7.92 -2.73
C HIS A 115 -3.53 8.63 -3.55
N LYS A 116 -3.79 8.92 -4.83
CA LYS A 116 -2.87 9.69 -5.68
C LYS A 116 -2.63 11.10 -5.12
N ARG A 117 -3.70 11.83 -4.81
CA ARG A 117 -3.61 13.22 -4.31
C ARG A 117 -2.89 13.30 -2.96
N MET A 118 -3.08 12.32 -2.09
CA MET A 118 -2.40 12.22 -0.81
C MET A 118 -0.88 12.03 -0.99
N LEU A 119 -0.47 11.17 -1.92
CA LEU A 119 0.95 10.95 -2.23
C LEU A 119 1.61 12.19 -2.83
N GLU A 120 0.94 12.88 -3.75
CA GLU A 120 1.43 14.15 -4.32
C GLU A 120 1.67 15.20 -3.21
N ARG A 121 0.76 15.31 -2.24
CA ARG A 121 0.91 16.22 -1.10
C ARG A 121 2.07 15.82 -0.18
N LYS A 122 2.22 14.52 0.11
CA LYS A 122 3.33 14.00 0.93
C LYS A 122 4.69 14.23 0.25
N ARG A 123 4.77 14.06 -1.07
CA ARG A 123 5.98 14.37 -1.84
C ARG A 123 6.32 15.85 -1.77
N ALA A 124 5.36 16.73 -2.05
CA ALA A 124 5.56 18.17 -1.95
C ALA A 124 6.04 18.58 -0.55
N ALA A 125 5.41 18.08 0.52
CA ALA A 125 5.81 18.39 1.89
C ALA A 125 7.24 17.93 2.23
N ARG A 126 7.67 16.76 1.74
CA ARG A 126 9.05 16.28 1.94
C ARG A 126 10.07 17.07 1.13
N SER A 127 9.73 17.48 -0.10
CA SER A 127 10.60 18.29 -0.96
C SER A 127 10.84 19.71 -0.42
N TYR A 128 9.92 20.27 0.36
CA TYR A 128 10.11 21.57 1.03
C TYR A 128 10.75 21.45 2.42
N GLN A 129 10.90 20.25 2.97
CA GLN A 129 11.49 20.00 4.29
C GLN A 129 12.97 19.57 4.21
N ALA A 130 13.69 20.06 3.21
CA ALA A 130 15.14 20.24 3.23
C ALA A 130 15.32 21.74 2.95
N VAL A 131 15.61 22.62 3.90
CA VAL A 131 16.80 22.69 4.75
C VAL A 131 16.46 23.56 5.98
N PRO A 132 16.65 23.10 7.23
CA PRO A 132 16.78 23.98 8.38
C PRO A 132 18.27 24.21 8.73
N GLY A 133 18.74 25.45 8.50
CA GLY A 133 20.07 25.96 8.87
C GLY A 133 21.09 25.87 7.73
N GLU A 134 21.88 26.87 7.37
CA GLU A 134 22.16 28.24 7.83
C GLU A 134 22.77 28.95 6.60
N ASP A 135 22.58 30.28 6.53
CA ASP A 135 23.27 31.25 5.66
C ASP A 135 24.29 30.71 4.65
N SER A 136 23.91 30.63 3.38
CA SER A 136 24.79 31.07 2.31
C SER A 136 23.97 31.36 1.05
N GLU A 137 23.87 32.64 0.74
CA GLU A 137 23.62 33.16 -0.59
C GLU A 137 24.52 32.41 -1.59
N ARG A 138 23.97 31.43 -2.29
CA ARG A 138 24.58 30.91 -3.52
C ARG A 138 23.46 30.68 -4.52
N ASP A 139 23.36 31.65 -5.43
CA ASP A 139 22.76 31.54 -6.74
C ASP A 139 22.94 30.11 -7.30
N LEU A 140 21.82 29.43 -7.50
CA LEU A 140 21.75 28.20 -8.31
C LEU A 140 21.46 28.59 -9.77
N GLU A 141 22.33 29.45 -10.33
CA GLU A 141 22.42 29.69 -11.76
C GLU A 141 23.65 28.95 -12.32
N LEU A 142 23.43 28.28 -13.47
CA LEU A 142 24.41 27.65 -14.36
C LEU A 142 25.12 26.36 -13.91
N GLY A 143 24.51 25.25 -14.30
CA GLY A 143 25.20 24.00 -14.65
C GLY A 143 25.28 23.82 -16.16
N GLU A 144 25.91 24.76 -16.87
CA GLU A 144 26.45 24.54 -18.21
C GLU A 144 27.64 23.58 -18.06
N GLY A 145 27.51 22.37 -18.60
CA GLY A 145 28.61 21.40 -18.70
C GLY A 145 28.63 20.30 -17.64
N VAL A 146 27.75 19.31 -17.79
CA VAL A 146 28.05 17.93 -17.37
C VAL A 146 27.93 17.06 -18.61
N GLY A 147 29.03 16.34 -18.89
CA GLY A 147 29.31 15.67 -20.14
C GLY A 147 28.38 14.51 -20.49
N GLU A 148 28.76 13.88 -21.61
CA GLU A 148 28.14 12.75 -22.30
C GLU A 148 27.29 11.85 -21.39
N GLN A 149 25.99 11.94 -21.58
CA GLN A 149 25.00 11.09 -20.93
C GLN A 149 25.17 9.66 -21.45
N GLU A 150 25.95 8.85 -20.74
CA GLU A 150 26.04 7.41 -20.97
C GLU A 150 24.63 6.82 -20.89
N THR A 151 24.12 6.42 -22.04
CA THR A 151 22.73 6.01 -22.23
C THR A 151 22.56 4.60 -21.67
N GLY A 152 22.48 4.50 -20.34
CA GLY A 152 22.14 3.29 -19.62
C GLY A 152 20.67 2.92 -19.85
N VAL A 153 20.36 2.41 -21.04
CA VAL A 153 19.07 1.75 -21.30
C VAL A 153 19.14 0.36 -20.65
N THR A 154 18.93 0.30 -19.34
CA THR A 154 18.49 -0.94 -18.71
C THR A 154 17.11 -1.26 -19.26
N GLY A 155 16.93 -2.47 -19.79
CA GLY A 155 15.78 -2.84 -20.60
C GLY A 155 14.45 -2.38 -19.99
N THR A 156 13.55 -1.87 -20.84
CA THR A 156 12.24 -1.35 -20.44
C THR A 156 11.43 -2.31 -19.58
N ALA A 157 11.65 -3.62 -19.70
CA ALA A 157 11.04 -4.63 -18.84
C ALA A 157 11.55 -4.59 -17.39
N ALA A 158 12.86 -4.43 -17.17
CA ALA A 158 13.44 -4.32 -15.84
C ALA A 158 13.05 -3.00 -15.17
N VAL A 159 13.06 -1.89 -15.93
CA VAL A 159 12.58 -0.59 -15.43
C VAL A 159 11.09 -0.63 -15.12
N GLN A 160 10.28 -1.28 -15.95
CA GLN A 160 8.85 -1.43 -15.69
C GLN A 160 8.59 -2.33 -14.47
N GLU A 161 9.38 -3.39 -14.28
CA GLU A 161 9.29 -4.27 -13.12
C GLU A 161 9.74 -3.57 -11.83
N GLU A 162 10.84 -2.81 -11.86
CA GLU A 162 11.28 -1.98 -10.74
C GLU A 162 10.27 -0.89 -10.42
N LEU A 163 9.72 -0.21 -11.45
CA LEU A 163 8.69 0.81 -11.27
C LEU A 163 7.37 0.20 -10.74
N ASP A 164 7.03 -1.03 -11.15
CA ASP A 164 5.88 -1.78 -10.65
C ASP A 164 6.13 -2.35 -9.25
N ASN A 165 7.38 -2.58 -8.84
CA ASN A 165 7.72 -2.99 -7.48
C ASN A 165 8.12 -1.81 -6.56
N TRP A 166 8.19 -0.59 -7.09
CA TRP A 166 8.56 0.58 -6.32
C TRP A 166 7.46 0.90 -5.30
N ASP A 167 7.75 0.60 -4.04
CA ASP A 167 6.92 1.03 -2.93
C ASP A 167 7.21 2.50 -2.62
N GLU A 168 6.40 3.38 -3.20
CA GLU A 168 6.51 4.83 -3.01
C GLU A 168 6.35 5.28 -1.53
N ASN A 169 5.95 4.37 -0.63
CA ASN A 169 5.89 4.60 0.81
C ASN A 169 6.99 3.88 1.61
N ALA A 170 7.92 3.17 0.96
CA ALA A 170 9.07 2.62 1.65
C ALA A 170 9.92 3.76 2.25
N GLU A 171 10.16 3.68 3.55
CA GLU A 171 11.14 4.51 4.24
C GLU A 171 12.54 3.96 3.94
N ASP A 172 13.00 4.10 2.69
CA ASP A 172 14.33 3.61 2.25
C ASP A 172 15.39 4.72 2.31
N TRP A 173 15.40 5.45 3.42
CA TRP A 173 16.55 6.25 3.80
C TRP A 173 17.19 5.51 4.95
N GLU A 174 18.14 4.61 4.66
CA GLU A 174 19.14 4.29 5.67
C GLU A 174 19.72 5.63 6.13
N THR A 175 19.33 6.06 7.32
CA THR A 175 20.03 7.09 8.07
C THR A 175 21.44 6.55 8.29
N THR A 176 22.31 6.83 7.33
CA THR A 176 23.75 6.78 7.55
C THR A 176 24.03 7.90 8.53
N GLU A 177 23.88 7.61 9.82
CA GLU A 177 24.35 8.50 10.86
C GLU A 177 25.85 8.68 10.66
N PRO A 178 26.34 9.91 10.47
CA PRO A 178 27.76 10.15 10.27
C PRO A 178 28.46 9.98 11.62
N GLY A 179 29.05 8.80 11.81
CA GLY A 179 30.25 8.58 12.61
C GLY A 179 30.14 8.81 14.12
N GLU A 180 30.09 7.72 14.87
CA GLU A 180 30.82 7.63 16.14
C GLU A 180 31.64 6.33 16.21
N ASN A 181 32.96 6.53 16.24
CA ASN A 181 33.99 5.66 16.80
C ASN A 181 34.39 4.40 15.99
N MET A 182 35.37 4.61 15.10
CA MET A 182 36.43 3.62 14.90
C MET A 182 37.15 3.40 16.24
N ASP A 183 36.97 2.25 16.88
CA ASP A 183 37.97 1.71 17.79
C ASP A 183 38.35 0.32 17.29
N GLY A 184 39.44 0.28 16.53
CA GLY A 184 40.01 -0.93 15.98
C GLY A 184 40.68 -1.72 17.09
N ASN A 185 40.15 -2.90 17.42
CA ASN A 185 40.86 -3.84 18.26
C ASN A 185 40.63 -5.29 17.83
N ILE A 186 41.17 -5.68 16.67
CA ILE A 186 41.49 -7.08 16.37
C ILE A 186 42.79 -7.12 15.55
N MET A 187 43.93 -7.30 16.23
CA MET A 187 45.01 -8.24 15.88
C MET A 187 46.27 -7.92 16.70
N LYS A 188 46.60 -8.81 17.65
CA LYS A 188 47.98 -9.03 18.09
C LYS A 188 48.34 -10.47 17.73
N ASP A 189 48.76 -10.67 16.49
CA ASP A 189 49.68 -11.73 16.15
C ASP A 189 50.99 -11.07 15.72
N THR A 190 52.06 -11.35 16.46
CA THR A 190 53.41 -10.95 16.10
C THR A 190 54.32 -12.14 16.34
N PRO A 191 54.91 -12.73 15.29
CA PRO A 191 56.06 -13.60 15.42
C PRO A 191 57.32 -12.73 15.30
N THR A 192 58.13 -12.66 16.36
CA THR A 192 59.50 -12.15 16.29
C THR A 192 60.44 -13.24 16.75
N ASP A 193 61.03 -13.93 15.77
CA ASP A 193 62.20 -14.76 15.98
C ASP A 193 63.49 -13.98 15.76
N ALA A 194 64.47 -14.37 16.56
CA ALA A 194 65.92 -14.19 16.40
C ALA A 194 66.50 -12.80 16.72
N ILE A 195 67.08 -12.69 17.94
CA ILE A 195 68.54 -12.45 18.06
C ILE A 195 69.12 -13.37 19.16
N ASP A 196 70.19 -14.03 18.74
CA ASP A 196 71.07 -15.03 19.34
C ASP A 196 71.86 -14.57 20.58
N GLY A 197 72.16 -15.54 21.47
CA GLY A 197 73.45 -15.62 22.14
C GLY A 197 73.53 -15.19 23.61
N LYS A 198 73.43 -16.15 24.55
CA LYS A 198 74.60 -16.62 25.33
C LYS A 198 74.28 -17.75 26.32
N ALA A 199 75.12 -18.76 26.20
CA ALA A 199 75.34 -19.90 27.07
C ALA A 199 75.30 -19.64 28.58
N LYS A 200 74.73 -20.59 29.33
CA LYS A 200 75.34 -21.17 30.54
C LYS A 200 74.81 -22.58 30.80
N ARG A 201 75.75 -23.49 31.07
CA ARG A 201 75.61 -24.93 31.37
C ARG A 201 75.04 -25.18 32.78
N ASN A 202 74.64 -26.44 32.99
CA ASN A 202 74.54 -27.27 34.22
C ASN A 202 73.22 -28.07 34.10
N ASP A 203 73.14 -29.40 34.08
CA ASP A 203 74.04 -30.51 34.40
C ASP A 203 73.69 -31.73 33.51
#